data_AF-A0A6G0PWX7-F1
#
_entry.id   AF-A0A6G0PWX7-F1
#
_cell.length_a   1.000
_cell.length_b   1.000
_cell.length_c   1.000
_cell.angle_alpha   90.00
_cell.angle_beta   90.00
_cell.angle_gamma   90.00
#
_symmetry.space_group_name_H-M   'P 1'
#
loop_
_entity.id
_entity.type
_entity.pdbx_description
1 polymer ?
#
loop_
_entity_poly.entity_id
_entity_poly.type
_entity_poly.pdbx_seq_one_letter_code
_entity_poly.pdbx_strand_id
1 'polypeptide(L)'
;MSADQSAGAATAKEVEETAAPPAAGSQRKFGQKWEIKYAVAVTDRDALTQLPTKAVCLLCQAFVREETVGAKRKKTNRIRTFTEPWRPDNMKRHMEQQHRLRWEEYQSLGDGEKRAYFANVRLVREDLMTPATGRNVVVAPMVSEPTPSVEAHAVAAQSRMYLLDRDIVEELIAGVLFQATSDEYRNAWNVPVTFSLLDGASPGSGEVDDMNESGEVDMNESRYVARVDSLLRFNMCLKYVAMGISLSQVVPLFQKTVEETRMDSSLRGSTFTEQQLACLCRVACAVNLQTLKDSLRAVWAFAIAIEKGSNAGSPYLDIRVRFERNGHLHDFHLVSVPVREDSPQIIAHQTDAMIKCFDVVMPGWRTQLIGISTGEPLAKMPSSARALVDHLSRETFSSPTRPHP
;
A
#
# COMPACT_ATOMS: atom_id res chain seq x y z
N MET A 1 18.82 61.57 -58.15
CA MET A 1 20.26 61.30 -58.35
C MET A 1 20.74 60.67 -57.06
N SER A 2 21.08 59.37 -57.09
CA SER A 2 22.40 58.84 -57.45
C SER A 2 23.34 58.95 -56.24
N ALA A 3 23.80 57.86 -55.61
CA ALA A 3 24.71 56.82 -56.15
C ALA A 3 26.13 57.40 -56.40
N ASP A 4 27.23 56.66 -56.14
CA ASP A 4 27.32 55.20 -56.00
C ASP A 4 28.61 54.74 -55.27
N GLN A 5 28.72 53.42 -55.06
CA GLN A 5 29.96 52.61 -54.98
C GLN A 5 30.96 52.83 -53.80
N SER A 6 31.45 51.81 -53.07
CA SER A 6 32.26 50.61 -53.40
C SER A 6 33.79 50.87 -53.40
N ALA A 7 34.73 49.94 -53.15
CA ALA A 7 34.70 48.54 -52.65
C ALA A 7 36.15 48.07 -52.31
N GLY A 8 36.30 46.85 -51.78
CA GLY A 8 37.59 46.17 -51.48
C GLY A 8 37.64 45.71 -50.01
N ALA A 9 37.51 44.43 -49.62
CA ALA A 9 37.96 43.14 -50.21
C ALA A 9 39.50 43.02 -50.24
N ALA A 10 40.15 41.88 -50.00
CA ALA A 10 39.72 40.47 -49.85
C ALA A 10 40.79 39.74 -48.96
N THR A 11 40.73 38.51 -48.41
CA THR A 11 39.81 37.34 -48.29
C THR A 11 40.47 36.40 -47.24
N ALA A 12 39.94 35.30 -46.67
CA ALA A 12 38.69 34.52 -46.67
C ALA A 12 38.64 33.76 -45.28
N LYS A 13 38.31 32.47 -45.02
CA LYS A 13 37.86 31.30 -45.82
C LYS A 13 37.27 30.17 -44.93
N GLU A 14 35.96 29.93 -45.01
CA GLU A 14 35.35 28.57 -44.99
C GLU A 14 33.92 28.63 -45.53
N VAL A 15 33.40 27.53 -46.09
CA VAL A 15 32.23 27.55 -46.99
C VAL A 15 31.13 26.62 -46.50
N GLU A 16 30.11 27.22 -45.87
CA GLU A 16 28.80 26.61 -45.65
C GLU A 16 27.89 26.94 -46.85
N GLU A 17 27.97 26.16 -47.93
CA GLU A 17 27.12 26.37 -49.11
C GLU A 17 25.82 25.56 -49.01
N THR A 18 24.70 26.28 -48.93
CA THR A 18 23.35 25.72 -48.83
C THR A 18 22.90 25.11 -50.16
N ALA A 19 23.27 23.85 -50.39
CA ALA A 19 22.72 23.05 -51.48
C ALA A 19 21.19 22.89 -51.32
N ALA A 20 20.45 23.18 -52.40
CA ALA A 20 18.98 23.12 -52.42
C ALA A 20 18.45 21.72 -52.04
N PRO A 21 17.27 21.62 -51.39
CA PRO A 21 16.79 20.37 -50.82
C PRO A 21 16.63 19.26 -51.89
N PRO A 22 17.32 18.12 -51.76
CA PRO A 22 17.17 17.02 -52.71
C PRO A 22 15.72 16.51 -52.67
N ALA A 23 15.13 16.40 -53.87
CA ALA A 23 13.71 16.18 -54.16
C ALA A 23 12.90 15.46 -53.05
N ALA A 24 11.76 16.07 -52.65
CA ALA A 24 10.90 15.63 -51.56
C ALA A 24 10.41 14.16 -51.70
N GLY A 25 11.24 13.22 -51.24
CA GLY A 25 11.14 11.77 -51.44
C GLY A 25 10.06 11.06 -50.63
N SER A 26 8.94 11.75 -50.38
CA SER A 26 7.72 11.34 -49.69
C SER A 26 7.97 10.44 -48.47
N GLN A 27 7.99 11.04 -47.28
CA GLN A 27 7.81 10.31 -46.02
C GLN A 27 6.41 9.71 -45.99
N ARG A 28 6.25 8.58 -46.68
CA ARG A 28 5.02 7.80 -46.69
C ARG A 28 4.81 7.23 -45.29
N LYS A 29 3.95 7.88 -44.51
CA LYS A 29 3.48 7.36 -43.22
C LYS A 29 2.97 5.93 -43.41
N PHE A 30 3.26 5.05 -42.46
CA PHE A 30 2.86 3.64 -42.52
C PHE A 30 1.33 3.54 -42.61
N GLY A 31 0.82 3.01 -43.73
CA GLY A 31 -0.61 2.97 -43.99
C GLY A 31 -1.31 1.88 -43.16
N GLN A 32 -2.42 2.21 -42.49
CA GLN A 32 -3.15 1.26 -41.61
C GLN A 32 -3.53 -0.06 -42.32
N LYS A 33 -3.82 -0.03 -43.63
CA LYS A 33 -4.15 -1.24 -44.41
C LYS A 33 -2.93 -2.08 -44.81
N TRP A 34 -1.70 -1.65 -44.51
CA TRP A 34 -0.47 -2.33 -44.93
C TRP A 34 -0.17 -3.57 -44.11
N GLU A 35 -0.66 -3.65 -42.87
CA GLU A 35 -0.45 -4.82 -42.00
C GLU A 35 -1.05 -6.09 -42.64
N ILE A 36 -2.31 -5.99 -43.06
CA ILE A 36 -3.03 -7.04 -43.80
C ILE A 36 -2.53 -7.12 -45.26
N LYS A 37 -2.33 -5.98 -45.95
CA LYS A 37 -1.95 -6.00 -47.38
C LYS A 37 -0.56 -6.57 -47.66
N TYR A 38 0.37 -6.51 -46.70
CA TYR A 38 1.76 -6.94 -46.87
C TYR A 38 2.24 -7.97 -45.85
N ALA A 39 1.35 -8.59 -45.06
CA ALA A 39 1.70 -9.59 -44.04
C ALA A 39 2.79 -9.09 -43.06
N VAL A 40 2.61 -7.88 -42.53
CA VAL A 40 3.54 -7.26 -41.55
C VAL A 40 2.79 -6.83 -40.29
N ALA A 41 3.46 -6.88 -39.14
CA ALA A 41 2.93 -6.35 -37.88
C ALA A 41 3.85 -5.25 -37.33
N VAL A 42 3.26 -4.15 -36.88
CA VAL A 42 3.97 -3.13 -36.12
C VAL A 42 4.35 -3.71 -34.75
N THR A 43 5.62 -3.56 -34.38
CA THR A 43 6.18 -4.09 -33.12
C THR A 43 6.50 -2.97 -32.14
N ASP A 44 7.16 -1.92 -32.62
CA ASP A 44 7.47 -0.74 -31.82
C ASP A 44 6.76 0.50 -32.41
N ARG A 45 6.32 1.39 -31.53
CA ARG A 45 5.70 2.70 -31.82
C ARG A 45 6.45 3.78 -31.06
N ASP A 46 6.43 5.00 -31.60
CA ASP A 46 6.95 6.17 -30.91
C ASP A 46 6.09 6.52 -29.68
N ALA A 47 6.74 6.87 -28.57
CA ALA A 47 6.10 7.01 -27.27
C ALA A 47 5.15 8.22 -27.19
N LEU A 48 5.50 9.35 -27.84
CA LEU A 48 4.69 10.57 -27.84
C LEU A 48 3.63 10.56 -28.95
N THR A 49 4.00 10.13 -30.16
CA THR A 49 3.15 10.28 -31.37
C THR A 49 2.36 9.02 -31.74
N GLN A 50 2.64 7.87 -31.10
CA GLN A 50 2.04 6.56 -31.39
C GLN A 50 2.20 6.05 -32.84
N LEU A 51 3.04 6.73 -33.63
CA LEU A 51 3.37 6.35 -34.99
C LEU A 51 4.22 5.07 -35.00
N PRO A 52 3.99 4.12 -35.93
CA PRO A 52 4.86 2.97 -36.12
C PRO A 52 6.30 3.39 -36.39
N THR A 53 7.26 2.86 -35.61
CA THR A 53 8.70 3.03 -35.85
C THR A 53 9.32 1.79 -36.48
N LYS A 54 8.71 0.61 -36.25
CA LYS A 54 9.27 -0.69 -36.66
C LYS A 54 8.19 -1.74 -36.89
N ALA A 55 8.27 -2.44 -38.03
CA ALA A 55 7.38 -3.55 -38.38
C ALA A 55 8.18 -4.81 -38.72
N VAL A 56 7.60 -6.00 -38.46
CA VAL A 56 8.22 -7.30 -38.77
C VAL A 56 7.39 -8.07 -39.80
N CYS A 57 8.07 -8.90 -40.58
CA CYS A 57 7.44 -9.86 -41.49
C CYS A 57 6.77 -10.99 -40.70
N LEU A 58 5.44 -11.12 -40.81
CA LEU A 58 4.68 -12.18 -40.13
C LEU A 58 5.00 -13.57 -40.70
N LEU A 59 5.26 -13.66 -42.00
CA LEU A 59 5.68 -14.90 -42.66
C LEU A 59 7.05 -15.41 -42.12
N CYS A 60 7.99 -14.50 -41.83
CA CYS A 60 9.26 -14.81 -41.15
C CYS A 60 9.10 -15.23 -39.68
N GLN A 61 8.04 -14.77 -39.02
CA GLN A 61 7.77 -15.07 -37.60
C GLN A 61 7.02 -16.39 -37.43
N ALA A 62 6.06 -16.66 -38.31
CA ALA A 62 5.22 -17.86 -38.28
C ALA A 62 5.91 -19.08 -38.90
N PHE A 63 6.63 -18.91 -40.02
CA PHE A 63 7.21 -20.02 -40.77
C PHE A 63 8.75 -19.98 -40.75
N VAL A 64 9.37 -21.16 -40.84
CA VAL A 64 10.78 -21.25 -41.26
C VAL A 64 10.85 -20.89 -42.75
N ARG A 65 11.81 -20.04 -43.10
CA ARG A 65 12.05 -19.56 -44.48
C ARG A 65 12.07 -20.71 -45.49
N GLU A 66 11.28 -20.58 -46.56
CA GLU A 66 11.10 -21.65 -47.54
C GLU A 66 12.40 -21.96 -48.29
N GLU A 67 12.65 -23.24 -48.56
CA GLU A 67 13.94 -23.67 -49.13
C GLU A 67 13.98 -23.41 -50.64
N THR A 68 14.88 -22.53 -51.08
CA THR A 68 15.16 -22.32 -52.50
C THR A 68 15.90 -23.53 -53.06
N VAL A 69 15.25 -24.23 -53.99
CA VAL A 69 15.72 -25.47 -54.63
C VAL A 69 17.16 -25.30 -55.13
N GLY A 70 18.12 -25.99 -54.50
CA GLY A 70 19.55 -25.99 -54.85
C GLY A 70 20.53 -25.46 -53.80
N ALA A 71 20.07 -24.88 -52.68
CA ALA A 71 20.96 -24.23 -51.70
C ALA A 71 21.63 -25.20 -50.69
N LYS A 72 22.89 -25.60 -50.92
CA LYS A 72 23.66 -26.60 -50.12
C LYS A 72 24.04 -26.23 -48.66
N ARG A 73 23.36 -25.31 -47.96
CA ARG A 73 23.55 -25.05 -46.51
C ARG A 73 22.28 -24.52 -45.84
N LYS A 74 21.84 -25.15 -44.75
CA LYS A 74 20.85 -24.57 -43.81
C LYS A 74 21.34 -23.20 -43.33
N LYS A 75 20.50 -22.16 -43.44
CA LYS A 75 20.78 -20.80 -42.95
C LYS A 75 19.93 -20.47 -41.73
N THR A 76 20.45 -19.63 -40.84
CA THR A 76 19.79 -19.22 -39.59
C THR A 76 18.53 -18.40 -39.86
N ASN A 77 17.44 -18.73 -39.16
CA ASN A 77 16.11 -18.14 -39.38
C ASN A 77 15.96 -16.77 -38.68
N ARG A 78 16.68 -15.76 -39.17
CA ARG A 78 16.59 -14.38 -38.64
C ARG A 78 15.37 -13.66 -39.22
N ILE A 79 14.40 -13.32 -38.35
CA ILE A 79 13.18 -12.58 -38.69
C ILE A 79 13.54 -11.26 -39.40
N ARG A 80 12.82 -10.91 -40.47
CA ARG A 80 13.01 -9.65 -41.19
C ARG A 80 12.22 -8.51 -40.57
N THR A 81 12.92 -7.41 -40.31
CA THR A 81 12.37 -6.14 -39.82
C THR A 81 12.41 -5.07 -40.92
N PHE A 82 11.47 -4.13 -40.84
CA PHE A 82 11.35 -2.91 -41.65
C PHE A 82 11.20 -1.71 -40.71
N THR A 83 11.79 -0.58 -41.11
CA THR A 83 11.74 0.71 -40.41
C THR A 83 11.50 1.82 -41.43
N GLU A 84 11.37 3.07 -40.97
CA GLU A 84 11.42 4.24 -41.86
C GLU A 84 12.81 4.32 -42.57
N PRO A 85 12.91 4.81 -43.84
CA PRO A 85 11.84 5.23 -44.76
C PRO A 85 10.96 4.06 -45.24
N TRP A 86 9.66 4.18 -45.00
CA TRP A 86 8.70 3.12 -45.33
C TRP A 86 8.53 2.97 -46.84
N ARG A 87 9.07 1.88 -47.40
CA ARG A 87 8.95 1.51 -48.83
C ARG A 87 8.15 0.21 -48.96
N PRO A 88 6.85 0.25 -49.34
CA PRO A 88 6.03 -0.95 -49.57
C PRO A 88 6.65 -1.94 -50.57
N ASP A 89 7.41 -1.42 -51.53
CA ASP A 89 8.10 -2.20 -52.57
C ASP A 89 9.17 -3.12 -51.98
N ASN A 90 9.81 -2.72 -50.86
CA ASN A 90 10.73 -3.58 -50.11
C ASN A 90 9.98 -4.67 -49.31
N MET A 91 8.76 -4.40 -48.84
CA MET A 91 7.93 -5.40 -48.15
C MET A 91 7.42 -6.44 -49.15
N LYS A 92 6.82 -6.01 -50.27
CA LYS A 92 6.35 -6.88 -51.35
C LYS A 92 7.48 -7.75 -51.91
N ARG A 93 8.61 -7.14 -52.31
CA ARG A 93 9.79 -7.86 -52.82
C ARG A 93 10.37 -8.86 -51.81
N HIS A 94 10.28 -8.58 -50.51
CA HIS A 94 10.71 -9.54 -49.49
C HIS A 94 9.84 -10.80 -49.48
N MET A 95 8.51 -10.66 -49.53
CA MET A 95 7.61 -11.82 -49.51
C MET A 95 7.78 -12.67 -50.79
N GLU A 96 7.79 -12.01 -51.95
CA GLU A 96 7.97 -12.67 -53.27
C GLU A 96 9.28 -13.45 -53.39
N GLN A 97 10.35 -12.99 -52.74
CA GLN A 97 11.66 -13.63 -52.81
C GLN A 97 11.93 -14.66 -51.70
N GLN A 98 11.21 -14.64 -50.58
CA GLN A 98 11.56 -15.41 -49.36
C GLN A 98 10.44 -16.30 -48.80
N HIS A 99 9.21 -16.10 -49.27
CA HIS A 99 8.02 -16.82 -48.83
C HIS A 99 7.07 -17.05 -50.02
N ARG A 100 7.60 -17.30 -51.22
CA ARG A 100 6.85 -17.22 -52.48
C ARG A 100 5.54 -18.03 -52.45
N LEU A 101 5.58 -19.28 -51.98
CA LEU A 101 4.41 -20.16 -52.00
C LEU A 101 3.36 -19.69 -50.98
N ARG A 102 3.80 -19.33 -49.77
CA ARG A 102 2.93 -18.76 -48.72
C ARG A 102 2.45 -17.35 -49.04
N TRP A 103 3.13 -16.61 -49.91
CA TRP A 103 2.73 -15.28 -50.35
C TRP A 103 1.71 -15.34 -51.49
N GLU A 104 1.79 -16.34 -52.36
CA GLU A 104 0.75 -16.68 -53.34
C GLU A 104 -0.53 -17.17 -52.63
N GLU A 105 -0.40 -18.11 -51.68
CA GLU A 105 -1.48 -18.57 -50.80
C GLU A 105 -2.10 -17.41 -49.99
N TYR A 106 -1.28 -16.58 -49.33
CA TYR A 106 -1.79 -15.46 -48.54
C TYR A 106 -2.48 -14.41 -49.39
N GLN A 107 -2.07 -14.18 -50.65
CA GLN A 107 -2.73 -13.20 -51.51
C GLN A 107 -4.14 -13.63 -51.92
N SER A 108 -4.41 -14.92 -52.15
CA SER A 108 -5.70 -15.44 -52.61
C SER A 108 -6.82 -15.39 -51.56
N LEU A 109 -6.46 -15.33 -50.28
CA LEU A 109 -7.40 -15.25 -49.15
C LEU A 109 -8.13 -13.90 -49.04
N GLY A 110 -9.33 -13.88 -48.47
CA GLY A 110 -10.07 -12.65 -48.15
C GLY A 110 -9.50 -11.89 -46.96
N ASP A 111 -9.81 -10.59 -46.83
CA ASP A 111 -9.33 -9.73 -45.74
C ASP A 111 -9.83 -10.15 -44.33
N GLY A 112 -10.78 -11.09 -44.23
CA GLY A 112 -11.12 -11.80 -42.99
C GLY A 112 -10.13 -12.94 -42.68
N GLU A 113 -9.95 -13.84 -43.63
CA GLU A 113 -9.08 -15.02 -43.54
C GLU A 113 -7.60 -14.63 -43.36
N LYS A 114 -7.16 -13.56 -44.03
CA LYS A 114 -5.82 -12.95 -43.89
C LYS A 114 -5.48 -12.50 -42.46
N ARG A 115 -6.48 -12.29 -41.59
CA ARG A 115 -6.28 -12.03 -40.14
C ARG A 115 -6.19 -13.32 -39.32
N ALA A 116 -6.89 -14.38 -39.72
CA ALA A 116 -6.86 -15.69 -39.06
C ALA A 116 -5.65 -16.56 -39.47
N TYR A 117 -5.12 -16.38 -40.68
CA TYR A 117 -4.06 -17.20 -41.28
C TYR A 117 -2.83 -17.39 -40.37
N PHE A 118 -2.40 -16.35 -39.65
CA PHE A 118 -1.26 -16.43 -38.73
C PHE A 118 -1.60 -16.91 -37.31
N ALA A 119 -2.89 -17.01 -36.95
CA ALA A 119 -3.30 -17.52 -35.64
C ALA A 119 -3.10 -19.04 -35.54
N ASN A 120 -3.55 -19.78 -36.57
CA ASN A 120 -3.44 -21.24 -36.63
C ASN A 120 -1.99 -21.75 -36.55
N VAL A 121 -1.02 -20.98 -37.08
CA VAL A 121 0.40 -21.37 -37.12
C VAL A 121 1.08 -21.28 -35.75
N ARG A 122 0.56 -20.45 -34.83
CA ARG A 122 1.10 -20.40 -33.46
C ARG A 122 0.81 -21.70 -32.70
N LEU A 123 -0.43 -22.18 -32.78
CA LEU A 123 -0.89 -23.43 -32.15
C LEU A 123 -0.06 -24.65 -32.60
N VAL A 124 0.14 -24.80 -33.92
CA VAL A 124 0.91 -25.91 -34.52
C VAL A 124 2.38 -25.96 -34.04
N ARG A 125 2.93 -24.86 -33.54
CA ARG A 125 4.29 -24.81 -33.00
C ARG A 125 4.38 -25.25 -31.53
N GLU A 126 3.27 -25.23 -30.81
CA GLU A 126 3.18 -25.71 -29.42
C GLU A 126 2.88 -27.22 -29.38
N ASP A 127 2.05 -27.72 -30.31
CA ASP A 127 1.75 -29.16 -30.50
C ASP A 127 2.98 -30.06 -30.77
N LEU A 128 4.12 -29.50 -31.18
CA LEU A 128 5.32 -30.27 -31.56
C LEU A 128 6.28 -30.60 -30.41
N MET A 129 5.97 -30.25 -29.16
CA MET A 129 6.85 -30.49 -28.00
C MET A 129 6.21 -31.31 -26.86
N THR A 130 5.03 -31.87 -27.04
CA THR A 130 4.36 -32.76 -26.07
C THR A 130 3.85 -34.05 -26.72
N PRO A 131 3.97 -35.23 -26.07
CA PRO A 131 3.51 -36.50 -26.62
C PRO A 131 1.98 -36.62 -26.60
N ALA A 132 1.42 -37.26 -27.63
CA ALA A 132 -0.03 -37.30 -27.84
C ALA A 132 -0.76 -38.31 -26.92
N THR A 133 -1.47 -37.80 -25.91
CA THR A 133 -2.49 -38.57 -25.17
C THR A 133 -3.71 -37.72 -24.81
N GLY A 134 -4.91 -38.25 -25.07
CA GLY A 134 -6.05 -38.06 -24.16
C GLY A 134 -6.66 -36.65 -24.01
N ARG A 135 -6.99 -36.00 -25.13
CA ARG A 135 -7.91 -34.86 -25.30
C ARG A 135 -8.68 -34.41 -24.02
N ASN A 136 -8.07 -33.53 -23.25
CA ASN A 136 -8.76 -32.68 -22.27
C ASN A 136 -8.19 -31.27 -22.40
N VAL A 137 -9.03 -30.28 -22.73
CA VAL A 137 -8.57 -28.90 -22.90
C VAL A 137 -8.43 -28.27 -21.52
N VAL A 138 -7.25 -28.46 -20.92
CA VAL A 138 -6.84 -27.70 -19.74
C VAL A 138 -6.64 -26.25 -20.19
N VAL A 139 -7.69 -25.45 -20.05
CA VAL A 139 -7.57 -23.99 -20.12
C VAL A 139 -6.60 -23.58 -19.03
N ALA A 140 -5.41 -23.10 -19.42
CA ALA A 140 -4.43 -22.59 -18.46
C ALA A 140 -5.12 -21.50 -17.61
N PRO A 141 -5.02 -21.55 -16.28
CA PRO A 141 -5.75 -20.63 -15.43
C PRO A 141 -5.33 -19.18 -15.73
N MET A 142 -6.32 -18.29 -15.78
CA MET A 142 -6.13 -16.83 -15.99
C MET A 142 -5.21 -16.17 -14.95
N VAL A 143 -4.96 -16.85 -13.84
CA VAL A 143 -4.13 -16.43 -12.72
C VAL A 143 -3.05 -17.49 -12.52
N SER A 144 -1.78 -17.08 -12.51
CA SER A 144 -0.68 -17.93 -12.05
C SER A 144 -0.74 -18.00 -10.53
N GLU A 145 -1.05 -19.18 -9.98
CA GLU A 145 -1.05 -19.38 -8.53
C GLU A 145 0.36 -19.13 -7.98
N PRO A 146 0.54 -18.24 -6.99
CA PRO A 146 1.86 -17.98 -6.44
C PRO A 146 2.38 -19.22 -5.68
N THR A 147 3.70 -19.36 -5.69
CA THR A 147 4.41 -20.32 -4.84
C THR A 147 5.35 -19.50 -3.96
N PRO A 148 4.96 -19.18 -2.71
CA PRO A 148 5.80 -18.40 -1.80
C PRO A 148 7.14 -19.11 -1.55
N SER A 149 8.21 -18.33 -1.42
CA SER A 149 9.54 -18.86 -1.13
C SER A 149 9.73 -19.13 0.37
N VAL A 150 10.79 -19.85 0.73
CA VAL A 150 11.12 -20.15 2.14
C VAL A 150 11.37 -18.86 2.92
N GLU A 151 11.98 -17.86 2.29
CA GLU A 151 12.20 -16.53 2.85
C GLU A 151 10.88 -15.78 3.08
N ALA A 152 9.90 -15.91 2.17
CA ALA A 152 8.59 -15.30 2.33
C ALA A 152 7.84 -15.90 3.54
N HIS A 153 7.87 -17.22 3.71
CA HIS A 153 7.33 -17.89 4.90
C HIS A 153 8.06 -17.46 6.18
N ALA A 154 9.39 -17.38 6.16
CA ALA A 154 10.19 -16.95 7.31
C ALA A 154 9.91 -15.48 7.72
N VAL A 155 9.67 -14.59 6.75
CA VAL A 155 9.23 -13.20 7.01
C VAL A 155 7.79 -13.15 7.53
N ALA A 156 6.89 -13.98 6.98
CA ALA A 156 5.50 -14.07 7.43
C ALA A 156 5.36 -14.53 8.89
N ALA A 157 6.25 -15.45 9.32
CA ALA A 157 6.30 -16.00 10.68
C ALA A 157 7.10 -15.16 11.71
N GLN A 158 7.53 -13.94 11.35
CA GLN A 158 8.22 -13.06 12.32
C GLN A 158 7.25 -12.62 13.42
N SER A 159 7.59 -12.94 14.67
CA SER A 159 6.84 -12.52 15.85
C SER A 159 7.46 -11.28 16.52
N ARG A 160 6.66 -10.57 17.34
CA ARG A 160 7.13 -9.45 18.16
C ARG A 160 6.40 -9.41 19.49
N MET A 161 7.09 -8.92 20.52
CA MET A 161 6.53 -8.66 21.84
C MET A 161 6.66 -7.16 22.14
N TYR A 162 5.64 -6.60 22.79
CA TYR A 162 5.56 -5.20 23.18
C TYR A 162 5.29 -5.12 24.68
N LEU A 163 6.07 -4.30 25.39
CA LEU A 163 5.91 -4.04 26.81
C LEU A 163 4.97 -2.84 27.00
N LEU A 164 3.99 -2.97 27.89
CA LEU A 164 2.91 -2.01 28.10
C LEU A 164 2.66 -1.80 29.59
N ASP A 165 2.53 -0.56 30.03
CA ASP A 165 2.15 -0.21 31.39
C ASP A 165 0.72 -0.75 31.67
N ARG A 166 0.48 -1.23 32.90
CA ARG A 166 -0.78 -1.89 33.30
C ARG A 166 -2.03 -1.02 33.07
N ASP A 167 -1.92 0.27 33.39
CA ASP A 167 -2.99 1.26 33.28
C ASP A 167 -3.52 1.40 31.83
N ILE A 168 -2.66 1.42 30.81
CA ILE A 168 -3.09 1.48 29.41
C ILE A 168 -3.93 0.24 29.03
N VAL A 169 -3.58 -0.94 29.53
CA VAL A 169 -4.29 -2.18 29.17
C VAL A 169 -5.63 -2.29 29.90
N GLU A 170 -5.63 -2.17 31.22
CA GLU A 170 -6.84 -2.35 32.05
C GLU A 170 -7.80 -1.16 31.92
N GLU A 171 -7.30 0.08 32.02
CA GLU A 171 -8.14 1.25 32.19
C GLU A 171 -8.60 1.90 30.87
N LEU A 172 -7.84 1.74 29.79
CA LEU A 172 -8.15 2.34 28.48
C LEU A 172 -8.55 1.33 27.39
N ILE A 173 -8.01 0.11 27.41
CA ILE A 173 -8.11 -0.82 26.25
C ILE A 173 -8.98 -2.06 26.51
N ALA A 174 -9.15 -2.52 27.76
CA ALA A 174 -9.90 -3.74 28.07
C ALA A 174 -11.32 -3.78 27.46
N GLY A 175 -12.11 -2.71 27.66
CA GLY A 175 -13.47 -2.59 27.15
C GLY A 175 -13.61 -2.25 25.65
N VAL A 176 -12.52 -1.90 24.97
CA VAL A 176 -12.56 -1.34 23.59
C VAL A 176 -12.92 -2.43 22.56
N LEU A 177 -13.82 -2.12 21.62
CA LEU A 177 -14.30 -3.04 20.57
C LEU A 177 -15.07 -4.30 21.05
N PHE A 178 -15.54 -4.36 22.30
CA PHE A 178 -16.59 -5.32 22.68
C PHE A 178 -17.99 -4.77 22.35
N GLN A 179 -18.88 -5.61 21.83
CA GLN A 179 -20.30 -5.25 21.67
C GLN A 179 -21.05 -5.53 22.97
N ALA A 180 -21.56 -4.47 23.63
CA ALA A 180 -22.31 -4.57 24.87
C ALA A 180 -23.79 -4.97 24.62
N THR A 181 -24.01 -6.21 24.20
CA THR A 181 -25.29 -6.90 24.45
C THR A 181 -25.33 -7.43 25.89
N SER A 182 -26.53 -7.63 26.45
CA SER A 182 -26.77 -7.79 27.90
C SER A 182 -25.93 -8.87 28.61
N ASP A 183 -25.65 -8.62 29.88
CA ASP A 183 -25.06 -9.51 30.90
C ASP A 183 -23.59 -9.95 30.74
N GLU A 184 -22.97 -9.80 29.56
CA GLU A 184 -21.54 -10.14 29.34
C GLU A 184 -20.52 -9.16 29.98
N TYR A 185 -20.97 -8.19 30.78
CA TYR A 185 -20.08 -7.24 31.49
C TYR A 185 -19.09 -7.94 32.45
N ARG A 186 -19.36 -9.20 32.83
CA ARG A 186 -18.44 -10.06 33.61
C ARG A 186 -17.30 -10.66 32.78
N ASN A 187 -17.47 -10.75 31.46
CA ASN A 187 -16.53 -11.39 30.52
C ASN A 187 -15.66 -10.36 29.75
N ALA A 188 -16.06 -9.09 29.71
CA ALA A 188 -15.28 -8.01 29.08
C ALA A 188 -13.91 -7.77 29.75
N TRP A 189 -13.72 -8.25 30.98
CA TRP A 189 -12.46 -8.22 31.72
C TRP A 189 -11.46 -9.29 31.28
N ASN A 190 -11.83 -10.17 30.33
CA ASN A 190 -10.89 -11.09 29.70
C ASN A 190 -9.94 -10.33 28.77
N VAL A 191 -8.92 -9.73 29.37
CA VAL A 191 -7.67 -9.32 28.71
C VAL A 191 -7.23 -10.49 27.82
N PRO A 192 -7.19 -10.33 26.49
CA PRO A 192 -6.96 -11.46 25.59
C PRO A 192 -5.61 -12.13 25.87
N VAL A 193 -5.50 -13.45 25.68
CA VAL A 193 -4.25 -14.23 25.88
C VAL A 193 -3.04 -13.66 25.10
N THR A 194 -3.30 -12.84 24.08
CA THR A 194 -2.35 -11.95 23.40
C THR A 194 -1.55 -11.05 24.36
N PHE A 195 -2.10 -10.69 25.52
CA PHE A 195 -1.49 -9.89 26.57
C PHE A 195 -1.28 -10.77 27.82
N SER A 196 -0.02 -11.05 28.17
CA SER A 196 0.33 -11.71 29.44
C SER A 196 0.78 -10.66 30.45
N LEU A 197 0.26 -10.70 31.69
CA LEU A 197 0.84 -9.90 32.77
C LEU A 197 2.23 -10.44 33.11
N LEU A 198 3.21 -9.56 33.32
CA LEU A 198 4.46 -9.90 33.97
C LEU A 198 4.30 -9.70 35.47
N ASP A 199 4.17 -10.80 36.21
CA ASP A 199 4.34 -10.76 37.66
C ASP A 199 5.77 -10.31 37.98
N GLY A 200 5.88 -9.26 38.80
CA GLY A 200 7.18 -8.72 39.21
C GLY A 200 7.95 -9.75 40.06
N ALA A 201 9.07 -10.22 39.51
CA ALA A 201 10.06 -11.07 40.18
C ALA A 201 9.49 -12.17 41.09
N SER A 202 9.10 -13.31 40.50
CA SER A 202 8.95 -14.54 41.29
C SER A 202 10.26 -14.80 42.06
N PRO A 203 10.24 -14.83 43.41
CA PRO A 203 11.46 -15.02 44.19
C PRO A 203 12.04 -16.39 43.83
N GLY A 204 13.34 -16.42 43.54
CA GLY A 204 14.00 -17.61 43.02
C GLY A 204 13.89 -18.80 43.97
N SER A 205 14.10 -20.00 43.43
CA SER A 205 14.20 -21.25 44.20
C SER A 205 15.52 -21.32 45.01
N GLY A 206 15.67 -20.37 45.93
CA GLY A 206 16.65 -20.38 47.03
C GLY A 206 15.95 -20.78 48.33
N GLU A 207 16.73 -21.25 49.30
CA GLU A 207 16.22 -21.78 50.55
C GLU A 207 15.70 -20.66 51.47
N VAL A 208 14.73 -21.00 52.32
CA VAL A 208 14.13 -20.06 53.28
C VAL A 208 15.11 -19.73 54.39
N ASP A 209 15.49 -18.46 54.50
CA ASP A 209 16.11 -17.88 55.68
C ASP A 209 15.34 -16.60 56.10
N ASP A 210 15.42 -16.27 57.38
CA ASP A 210 14.35 -15.54 58.08
C ASP A 210 14.44 -13.99 58.00
N MET A 211 13.35 -13.34 58.39
CA MET A 211 13.16 -11.91 58.68
C MET A 211 12.89 -10.94 57.50
N ASN A 212 11.59 -10.64 57.36
CA ASN A 212 11.05 -9.29 57.22
C ASN A 212 11.35 -8.50 55.91
N GLU A 213 10.52 -8.74 54.89
CA GLU A 213 9.77 -7.64 54.26
C GLU A 213 8.45 -8.16 53.65
N SER A 214 7.36 -7.39 53.78
CA SER A 214 6.11 -7.69 53.11
C SER A 214 6.21 -7.21 51.66
N GLY A 215 6.53 -8.14 50.75
CA GLY A 215 6.64 -7.88 49.32
C GLY A 215 5.32 -7.54 48.64
N GLU A 216 4.75 -6.37 48.95
CA GLU A 216 3.82 -5.69 48.06
C GLU A 216 4.60 -5.32 46.78
N VAL A 217 4.49 -6.17 45.75
CA VAL A 217 4.94 -5.84 44.40
C VAL A 217 4.24 -4.53 44.00
N ASP A 218 5.01 -3.50 43.62
CA ASP A 218 4.40 -2.24 43.21
C ASP A 218 3.52 -2.48 41.97
N MET A 219 2.21 -2.43 42.21
CA MET A 219 1.17 -2.60 41.19
C MET A 219 1.23 -1.50 40.13
N ASN A 220 1.92 -0.40 40.41
CA ASN A 220 2.19 0.72 39.51
C ASN A 220 3.39 0.45 38.57
N GLU A 221 4.31 -0.47 38.93
CA GLU A 221 5.39 -0.94 38.05
C GLU A 221 4.98 -2.16 37.18
N SER A 222 3.87 -2.81 37.52
CA SER A 222 3.37 -4.01 36.83
C SER A 222 3.10 -3.74 35.34
N ARG A 223 3.49 -4.68 34.46
CA ARG A 223 3.41 -4.49 32.99
C ARG A 223 2.84 -5.69 32.27
N TYR A 224 2.10 -5.43 31.20
CA TYR A 224 1.69 -6.44 30.24
C TYR A 224 2.71 -6.59 29.12
N VAL A 225 2.85 -7.82 28.62
CA VAL A 225 3.51 -8.14 27.37
C VAL A 225 2.46 -8.53 26.33
N ALA A 226 2.26 -7.68 25.34
CA ALA A 226 1.46 -7.98 24.17
C ALA A 226 2.31 -8.73 23.13
N ARG A 227 1.95 -9.98 22.82
CA ARG A 227 2.62 -10.86 21.86
C ARG A 227 1.86 -10.91 20.53
N VAL A 228 2.58 -10.69 19.44
CA VAL A 228 2.09 -10.77 18.06
C VAL A 228 2.89 -11.86 17.35
N ASP A 229 2.29 -13.02 17.10
CA ASP A 229 3.01 -14.18 16.52
C ASP A 229 3.29 -14.07 15.02
N SER A 230 2.57 -13.21 14.29
CA SER A 230 2.88 -12.88 12.89
C SER A 230 2.72 -11.38 12.65
N LEU A 231 3.85 -10.71 12.43
CA LEU A 231 3.91 -9.31 12.03
C LEU A 231 3.28 -9.08 10.66
N LEU A 232 3.36 -10.03 9.73
CA LEU A 232 2.70 -9.88 8.43
C LEU A 232 1.18 -9.87 8.59
N ARG A 233 0.62 -10.80 9.39
CA ARG A 233 -0.81 -10.81 9.73
C ARG A 233 -1.26 -9.52 10.42
N PHE A 234 -0.56 -9.09 11.46
CA PHE A 234 -0.83 -7.86 12.20
C PHE A 234 -0.83 -6.63 11.28
N ASN A 235 0.25 -6.41 10.53
CA ASN A 235 0.37 -5.27 9.63
C ASN A 235 -0.65 -5.29 8.48
N MET A 236 -0.99 -6.46 7.94
CA MET A 236 -1.98 -6.58 6.86
C MET A 236 -3.40 -6.28 7.35
N CYS A 237 -3.81 -6.86 8.49
CA CYS A 237 -5.09 -6.58 9.13
C CYS A 237 -5.26 -5.09 9.47
N LEU A 238 -4.26 -4.48 10.11
CA LEU A 238 -4.32 -3.06 10.48
C LEU A 238 -4.35 -2.13 9.26
N LYS A 239 -3.68 -2.48 8.16
CA LYS A 239 -3.78 -1.74 6.89
C LYS A 239 -5.20 -1.79 6.32
N TYR A 240 -5.87 -2.94 6.33
CA TYR A 240 -7.26 -3.04 5.88
C TYR A 240 -8.21 -2.20 6.75
N VAL A 241 -8.04 -2.22 8.08
CA VAL A 241 -8.83 -1.36 8.99
C VAL A 241 -8.54 0.12 8.75
N ALA A 242 -7.28 0.51 8.55
CA ALA A 242 -6.89 1.89 8.23
C ALA A 242 -7.39 2.36 6.84
N MET A 243 -7.71 1.44 5.93
CA MET A 243 -8.41 1.72 4.67
C MET A 243 -9.94 1.87 4.83
N GLY A 244 -10.47 1.81 6.06
CA GLY A 244 -11.90 1.97 6.36
C GLY A 244 -12.74 0.70 6.16
N ILE A 245 -12.12 -0.47 6.00
CA ILE A 245 -12.83 -1.75 5.83
C ILE A 245 -13.34 -2.23 7.21
N SER A 246 -14.61 -2.63 7.30
CA SER A 246 -15.19 -3.05 8.59
C SER A 246 -14.55 -4.34 9.11
N LEU A 247 -14.52 -4.55 10.43
CA LEU A 247 -13.90 -5.75 11.04
C LEU A 247 -14.49 -7.06 10.45
N SER A 248 -15.80 -7.09 10.25
CA SER A 248 -16.57 -8.16 9.60
C SER A 248 -16.24 -8.39 8.11
N GLN A 249 -15.74 -7.38 7.40
CA GLN A 249 -15.24 -7.50 6.03
C GLN A 249 -13.75 -7.87 5.99
N VAL A 250 -12.95 -7.42 6.95
CA VAL A 250 -11.51 -7.70 7.04
C VAL A 250 -11.23 -9.18 7.26
N VAL A 251 -12.02 -9.90 8.06
CA VAL A 251 -11.83 -11.33 8.31
C VAL A 251 -11.92 -12.19 7.01
N PRO A 252 -13.03 -12.16 6.23
CA PRO A 252 -13.12 -12.91 4.98
C PRO A 252 -12.20 -12.37 3.88
N LEU A 253 -11.86 -11.07 3.88
CA LEU A 253 -10.85 -10.51 2.97
C LEU A 253 -9.47 -11.11 3.27
N PHE A 254 -9.03 -11.06 4.52
CA PHE A 254 -7.77 -11.63 4.97
C PHE A 254 -7.69 -13.13 4.67
N GLN A 255 -8.77 -13.88 4.96
CA GLN A 255 -8.79 -15.32 4.69
C GLN A 255 -8.55 -15.62 3.20
N LYS A 256 -9.22 -14.89 2.29
CA LYS A 256 -9.00 -15.00 0.85
C LYS A 256 -7.59 -14.61 0.45
N THR A 257 -7.04 -13.52 0.99
CA THR A 257 -5.65 -13.14 0.71
C THR A 257 -4.65 -14.23 1.15
N VAL A 258 -4.92 -14.94 2.24
CA VAL A 258 -4.09 -16.09 2.66
C VAL A 258 -4.25 -17.30 1.73
N GLU A 259 -5.47 -17.57 1.23
CA GLU A 259 -5.75 -18.62 0.24
C GLU A 259 -5.05 -18.35 -1.09
N GLU A 260 -5.25 -17.16 -1.66
CA GLU A 260 -4.65 -16.71 -2.93
C GLU A 260 -3.11 -16.61 -2.87
N THR A 261 -2.51 -16.38 -1.69
CA THR A 261 -1.04 -16.28 -1.54
C THR A 261 -0.35 -17.59 -1.14
N ARG A 262 -1.10 -18.65 -0.81
CA ARG A 262 -0.57 -19.92 -0.26
C ARG A 262 0.36 -19.76 0.95
N MET A 263 0.17 -18.68 1.73
CA MET A 263 0.89 -18.45 2.98
C MET A 263 0.12 -18.99 4.20
N ASP A 264 -0.75 -19.98 4.01
CA ASP A 264 -1.61 -20.54 5.04
C ASP A 264 -0.82 -21.11 6.22
N SER A 265 0.26 -21.85 5.97
CA SER A 265 1.17 -22.38 7.00
C SER A 265 1.85 -21.32 7.88
N SER A 266 1.87 -20.04 7.46
CA SER A 266 2.52 -18.94 8.19
C SER A 266 1.55 -17.86 8.67
N LEU A 267 0.31 -17.84 8.16
CA LEU A 267 -0.70 -16.82 8.47
C LEU A 267 -1.98 -17.38 9.10
N ARG A 268 -2.29 -18.68 8.91
CA ARG A 268 -3.34 -19.38 9.66
C ARG A 268 -2.75 -19.96 10.95
N GLY A 269 -3.30 -19.49 12.06
CA GLY A 269 -3.39 -20.32 13.26
C GLY A 269 -4.69 -21.13 13.20
N SER A 270 -5.49 -21.08 14.26
CA SER A 270 -6.91 -21.42 14.19
C SER A 270 -7.65 -20.57 13.15
N THR A 271 -8.93 -20.89 12.93
CA THR A 271 -9.91 -20.01 12.28
C THR A 271 -9.75 -18.56 12.77
N PHE A 272 -9.64 -17.63 11.82
CA PHE A 272 -9.57 -16.20 12.13
C PHE A 272 -10.97 -15.65 12.40
N THR A 273 -11.13 -14.90 13.48
CA THR A 273 -12.43 -14.35 13.92
C THR A 273 -12.34 -12.84 14.10
N GLU A 274 -13.50 -12.18 14.09
CA GLU A 274 -13.60 -10.73 14.39
C GLU A 274 -13.03 -10.41 15.77
N GLN A 275 -13.22 -11.30 16.76
CA GLN A 275 -12.61 -11.17 18.08
C GLN A 275 -11.08 -11.19 18.01
N GLN A 276 -10.47 -12.11 17.25
CA GLN A 276 -9.02 -12.11 17.06
C GLN A 276 -8.53 -10.84 16.35
N LEU A 277 -9.29 -10.31 15.38
CA LEU A 277 -8.97 -9.05 14.71
C LEU A 277 -9.06 -7.86 15.69
N ALA A 278 -10.11 -7.80 16.50
CA ALA A 278 -10.25 -6.78 17.54
C ALA A 278 -9.09 -6.82 18.55
N CYS A 279 -8.57 -8.00 18.90
CA CYS A 279 -7.36 -8.14 19.73
C CYS A 279 -6.12 -7.52 19.05
N LEU A 280 -5.92 -7.72 17.73
CA LEU A 280 -4.81 -7.08 17.00
C LEU A 280 -4.97 -5.54 17.00
N CYS A 281 -6.19 -5.02 16.85
CA CYS A 281 -6.49 -3.60 16.95
C CYS A 281 -6.21 -3.05 18.37
N ARG A 282 -6.60 -3.79 19.43
CA ARG A 282 -6.29 -3.43 20.83
C ARG A 282 -4.78 -3.33 21.08
N VAL A 283 -3.99 -4.28 20.58
CA VAL A 283 -2.52 -4.24 20.68
C VAL A 283 -1.98 -2.99 19.98
N ALA A 284 -2.47 -2.67 18.77
CA ALA A 284 -2.03 -1.46 18.06
C ALA A 284 -2.37 -0.17 18.84
N CYS A 285 -3.58 -0.07 19.40
CA CYS A 285 -3.96 1.07 20.23
C CYS A 285 -3.11 1.17 21.50
N ALA A 286 -2.92 0.07 22.25
CA ALA A 286 -2.11 0.05 23.47
C ALA A 286 -0.64 0.45 23.20
N VAL A 287 -0.04 -0.09 22.13
CA VAL A 287 1.34 0.26 21.72
C VAL A 287 1.46 1.74 21.32
N ASN A 288 0.47 2.29 20.63
CA ASN A 288 0.45 3.71 20.28
C ASN A 288 0.30 4.61 21.52
N LEU A 289 -0.58 4.24 22.47
CA LEU A 289 -0.76 4.97 23.73
C LEU A 289 0.49 4.90 24.61
N GLN A 290 1.18 3.75 24.67
CA GLN A 290 2.47 3.61 25.35
C GLN A 290 3.54 4.50 24.70
N THR A 291 3.63 4.48 23.36
CA THR A 291 4.59 5.32 22.61
C THR A 291 4.33 6.81 22.82
N LEU A 292 3.06 7.21 23.00
CA LEU A 292 2.66 8.58 23.33
C LEU A 292 3.02 8.93 24.78
N LYS A 293 2.70 8.07 25.76
CA LYS A 293 3.07 8.20 27.18
C LYS A 293 4.58 8.34 27.36
N ASP A 294 5.37 7.48 26.73
CA ASP A 294 6.84 7.52 26.77
C ASP A 294 7.46 8.69 25.99
N SER A 295 6.72 9.27 25.04
CA SER A 295 7.13 10.52 24.39
C SER A 295 6.85 11.75 25.26
N LEU A 296 5.73 11.74 25.99
CA LEU A 296 5.28 12.86 26.84
C LEU A 296 5.98 12.88 28.20
N ARG A 297 6.42 11.72 28.70
CA ARG A 297 7.42 11.59 29.79
C ARG A 297 8.74 12.34 29.50
N ALA A 298 9.03 12.64 28.23
CA ALA A 298 10.28 13.27 27.78
C ALA A 298 10.15 14.74 27.37
N VAL A 299 9.01 15.41 27.62
CA VAL A 299 8.80 16.84 27.34
C VAL A 299 8.34 17.59 28.59
N TRP A 300 8.71 18.87 28.69
CA TRP A 300 8.30 19.72 29.82
C TRP A 300 6.86 20.24 29.66
N ALA A 301 6.35 20.33 28.43
CA ALA A 301 5.02 20.86 28.15
C ALA A 301 4.38 20.31 26.88
N PHE A 302 3.04 20.41 26.81
CA PHE A 302 2.23 20.13 25.63
C PHE A 302 0.95 20.98 25.61
N ALA A 303 0.29 21.03 24.46
CA ALA A 303 -1.03 21.63 24.28
C ALA A 303 -2.06 20.59 23.84
N ILE A 304 -3.33 20.82 24.17
CA ILE A 304 -4.46 20.00 23.72
C ILE A 304 -5.16 20.71 22.56
N ALA A 305 -5.60 19.94 21.55
CA ALA A 305 -6.52 20.41 20.53
C ALA A 305 -7.79 19.54 20.52
N ILE A 306 -8.93 20.22 20.46
CA ILE A 306 -10.26 19.61 20.41
C ILE A 306 -10.91 20.00 19.09
N GLU A 307 -10.87 19.06 18.14
CA GLU A 307 -11.41 19.20 16.79
C GLU A 307 -12.76 18.48 16.69
N LYS A 308 -13.60 18.86 15.73
CA LYS A 308 -14.96 18.33 15.57
C LYS A 308 -15.09 17.63 14.22
N GLY A 309 -15.15 16.31 14.25
CA GLY A 309 -15.29 15.47 13.07
C GLY A 309 -16.75 15.11 12.77
N SER A 310 -17.01 14.71 11.53
CA SER A 310 -18.34 14.31 11.04
C SER A 310 -18.32 13.21 9.96
N ASN A 311 -17.14 12.72 9.59
CA ASN A 311 -16.94 11.71 8.54
C ASN A 311 -17.16 10.26 9.02
N ALA A 312 -17.40 10.04 10.31
CA ALA A 312 -17.58 8.72 10.93
C ALA A 312 -19.06 8.27 11.03
N GLY A 313 -19.93 8.75 10.12
CA GLY A 313 -21.38 8.49 10.14
C GLY A 313 -22.17 9.20 11.25
N SER A 314 -21.48 9.70 12.28
CA SER A 314 -21.99 10.56 13.34
C SER A 314 -20.96 11.65 13.68
N PRO A 315 -21.39 12.79 14.25
CA PRO A 315 -20.45 13.81 14.73
C PRO A 315 -19.65 13.30 15.93
N TYR A 316 -18.37 13.66 16.02
CA TYR A 316 -17.47 13.27 17.12
C TYR A 316 -16.48 14.39 17.46
N LEU A 317 -15.91 14.32 18.65
CA LEU A 317 -14.77 15.12 19.10
C LEU A 317 -13.49 14.33 18.86
N ASP A 318 -12.54 14.92 18.14
CA ASP A 318 -11.16 14.47 18.01
C ASP A 318 -10.32 15.19 19.08
N ILE A 319 -9.83 14.46 20.08
CA ILE A 319 -8.89 14.99 21.07
C ILE A 319 -7.47 14.61 20.67
N ARG A 320 -6.63 15.63 20.61
CA ARG A 320 -5.26 15.55 20.09
C ARG A 320 -4.29 16.19 21.06
N VAL A 321 -3.11 15.60 21.19
CA VAL A 321 -2.00 16.12 21.99
C VAL A 321 -0.92 16.64 21.06
N ARG A 322 -0.54 17.91 21.23
CA ARG A 322 0.44 18.63 20.42
C ARG A 322 1.64 19.02 21.28
N PHE A 323 2.85 18.60 20.91
CA PHE A 323 4.07 18.85 21.69
C PHE A 323 5.30 19.01 20.79
N GLU A 324 6.29 19.75 21.26
CA GLU A 324 7.59 19.85 20.59
C GLU A 324 8.53 18.78 21.15
N ARG A 325 9.30 18.10 20.28
CA ARG A 325 10.42 17.24 20.68
C ARG A 325 11.51 17.25 19.60
N ASN A 326 12.75 17.46 20.02
CA ASN A 326 13.95 17.43 19.15
C ASN A 326 13.90 18.39 17.94
N GLY A 327 13.25 19.54 18.06
CA GLY A 327 13.06 20.52 16.99
C GLY A 327 11.83 20.26 16.11
N HIS A 328 11.00 19.26 16.44
CA HIS A 328 9.83 18.87 15.66
C HIS A 328 8.54 19.02 16.45
N LEU A 329 7.53 19.67 15.86
CA LEU A 329 6.17 19.70 16.40
C LEU A 329 5.46 18.40 16.02
N HIS A 330 5.03 17.67 17.04
CA HIS A 330 4.20 16.48 16.93
C HIS A 330 2.72 16.81 17.16
N ASP A 331 1.85 16.07 16.48
CA ASP A 331 0.39 16.10 16.62
C ASP A 331 -0.10 14.65 16.62
N PHE A 332 -0.61 14.20 17.76
CA PHE A 332 -1.09 12.83 17.95
C PHE A 332 -2.57 12.82 18.33
N HIS A 333 -3.35 11.97 17.65
CA HIS A 333 -4.67 11.59 18.12
C HIS A 333 -4.57 10.82 19.45
N LEU A 334 -5.37 11.20 20.43
CA LEU A 334 -5.48 10.48 21.71
C LEU A 334 -6.78 9.66 21.77
N VAL A 335 -7.93 10.30 21.57
CA VAL A 335 -9.25 9.65 21.69
C VAL A 335 -10.30 10.36 20.83
N SER A 336 -11.16 9.56 20.19
CA SER A 336 -12.36 10.03 19.48
C SER A 336 -13.59 9.76 20.35
N VAL A 337 -14.40 10.79 20.64
CA VAL A 337 -15.62 10.65 21.47
C VAL A 337 -16.85 11.09 20.66
N PRO A 338 -17.87 10.23 20.46
CA PRO A 338 -19.05 10.59 19.67
C PRO A 338 -19.83 11.71 20.37
N VAL A 339 -20.23 12.75 19.63
CA VAL A 339 -21.01 13.86 20.19
C VAL A 339 -22.41 13.36 20.54
N ARG A 340 -22.70 13.27 21.84
CA ARG A 340 -24.02 12.92 22.37
C ARG A 340 -24.41 13.93 23.43
N GLU A 341 -25.48 14.67 23.17
CA GLU A 341 -25.99 15.73 24.05
C GLU A 341 -27.32 15.32 24.72
N ASP A 342 -27.67 14.03 24.62
CA ASP A 342 -28.97 13.47 25.04
C ASP A 342 -29.26 13.64 26.55
N SER A 343 -28.21 13.73 27.39
CA SER A 343 -28.35 14.03 28.81
C SER A 343 -27.07 14.61 29.44
N PRO A 344 -27.18 15.37 30.55
CA PRO A 344 -26.02 15.80 31.34
C PRO A 344 -25.16 14.65 31.86
N GLN A 345 -25.77 13.50 32.16
CA GLN A 345 -25.06 12.31 32.63
C GLN A 345 -24.17 11.69 31.55
N ILE A 346 -24.61 11.69 30.29
CA ILE A 346 -23.79 11.26 29.15
C ILE A 346 -22.63 12.24 28.94
N ILE A 347 -22.88 13.55 29.04
CA ILE A 347 -21.84 14.59 28.93
C ILE A 347 -20.79 14.45 30.05
N ALA A 348 -21.21 14.18 31.29
CA ALA A 348 -20.31 13.91 32.41
C ALA A 348 -19.47 12.66 32.16
N HIS A 349 -20.10 11.51 31.87
CA HIS A 349 -19.40 10.26 31.59
C HIS A 349 -18.40 10.35 30.42
N GLN A 350 -18.74 11.11 29.36
CA GLN A 350 -17.80 11.43 28.29
C GLN A 350 -16.62 12.25 28.80
N THR A 351 -16.87 13.28 29.62
CA THR A 351 -15.81 14.10 30.21
C THR A 351 -14.89 13.27 31.10
N ASP A 352 -15.45 12.42 31.96
CA ASP A 352 -14.69 11.54 32.85
C ASP A 352 -13.81 10.56 32.05
N ALA A 353 -14.34 9.98 30.95
CA ALA A 353 -13.55 9.12 30.06
C ALA A 353 -12.40 9.88 29.35
N MET A 354 -12.62 11.15 28.97
CA MET A 354 -11.58 11.99 28.36
C MET A 354 -10.50 12.39 29.37
N ILE A 355 -10.87 12.74 30.61
CA ILE A 355 -9.92 13.01 31.70
C ILE A 355 -9.13 11.75 32.08
N LYS A 356 -9.79 10.59 32.16
CA LYS A 356 -9.14 9.29 32.40
C LYS A 356 -8.06 8.94 31.37
N CYS A 357 -8.28 9.26 30.09
CA CYS A 357 -7.23 9.15 29.06
C CYS A 357 -6.02 10.05 29.35
N PHE A 358 -6.23 11.26 29.88
CA PHE A 358 -5.14 12.16 30.27
C PHE A 358 -4.41 11.67 31.52
N ASP A 359 -5.13 11.25 32.58
CA ASP A 359 -4.51 10.77 33.82
C ASP A 359 -3.65 9.51 33.58
N VAL A 360 -4.04 8.62 32.66
CA VAL A 360 -3.26 7.41 32.31
C VAL A 360 -2.10 7.71 31.34
N VAL A 361 -2.32 8.45 30.25
CA VAL A 361 -1.27 8.69 29.22
C VAL A 361 -0.32 9.82 29.63
N MET A 362 -0.74 10.71 30.52
CA MET A 362 -0.01 11.91 30.93
C MET A 362 -0.23 12.20 32.43
N PRO A 363 0.21 11.36 33.39
CA PRO A 363 -0.09 11.57 34.82
C PRO A 363 0.27 12.97 35.37
N GLY A 364 1.28 13.63 34.78
CA GLY A 364 1.70 14.99 35.09
C GLY A 364 0.96 16.12 34.35
N TRP A 365 -0.13 15.85 33.63
CA TRP A 365 -0.73 16.81 32.68
C TRP A 365 -1.09 18.17 33.29
N ARG A 366 -1.48 18.21 34.57
CA ARG A 366 -1.87 19.42 35.29
C ARG A 366 -0.75 20.47 35.40
N THR A 367 0.53 20.06 35.33
CA THR A 367 1.68 20.97 35.32
C THR A 367 2.30 21.13 33.92
N GLN A 368 2.13 20.16 33.02
CA GLN A 368 2.67 20.18 31.65
C GLN A 368 1.73 20.86 30.61
N LEU A 369 0.43 20.99 30.88
CA LEU A 369 -0.54 21.54 29.94
C LEU A 369 -0.43 23.07 29.84
N ILE A 370 0.18 23.57 28.75
CA ILE A 370 0.40 25.01 28.53
C ILE A 370 -0.73 25.72 27.77
N GLY A 371 -1.65 24.98 27.13
CA GLY A 371 -2.76 25.57 26.41
C GLY A 371 -3.76 24.57 25.81
N ILE A 372 -4.97 25.04 25.56
CA ILE A 372 -6.06 24.28 24.94
C ILE A 372 -6.56 25.06 23.72
N SER A 373 -6.79 24.37 22.62
CA SER A 373 -7.27 24.93 21.35
C SER A 373 -8.52 24.19 20.86
N THR A 374 -9.42 24.90 20.18
CA THR A 374 -10.66 24.33 19.62
C THR A 374 -10.78 24.64 18.14
N GLY A 375 -11.25 23.67 17.34
CA GLY A 375 -11.39 23.83 15.88
C GLY A 375 -12.48 24.82 15.45
N GLU A 376 -13.49 25.06 16.30
CA GLU A 376 -14.46 26.16 16.19
C GLU A 376 -14.37 27.05 17.45
N PRO A 377 -14.86 28.31 17.40
CA PRO A 377 -15.02 29.13 18.61
C PRO A 377 -15.85 28.39 19.67
N LEU A 378 -15.43 28.43 20.94
CA LEU A 378 -15.94 27.60 22.03
C LEU A 378 -17.49 27.60 22.16
N ALA A 379 -18.15 28.74 21.89
CA ALA A 379 -19.61 28.87 21.90
C ALA A 379 -20.35 28.02 20.84
N LYS A 380 -19.65 27.50 19.81
CA LYS A 380 -20.17 26.57 18.79
C LYS A 380 -19.77 25.11 19.05
N MET A 381 -18.86 24.88 20.00
CA MET A 381 -18.40 23.54 20.34
C MET A 381 -19.48 22.77 21.12
N PRO A 382 -19.59 21.44 20.94
CA PRO A 382 -20.52 20.59 21.70
C PRO A 382 -20.37 20.74 23.22
N SER A 383 -21.43 20.41 23.95
CA SER A 383 -21.50 20.58 25.40
C SER A 383 -20.45 19.76 26.16
N SER A 384 -20.07 18.57 25.67
CA SER A 384 -18.97 17.78 26.22
C SER A 384 -17.58 18.37 25.92
N ALA A 385 -17.39 19.05 24.79
CA ALA A 385 -16.15 19.81 24.53
C ALA A 385 -16.04 21.03 25.46
N ARG A 386 -17.15 21.75 25.68
CA ARG A 386 -17.21 22.87 26.63
C ARG A 386 -16.93 22.42 28.07
N ALA A 387 -17.61 21.36 28.53
CA ALA A 387 -17.39 20.78 29.86
C ALA A 387 -15.94 20.33 30.07
N LEU A 388 -15.29 19.75 29.05
CA LEU A 388 -13.88 19.37 29.10
C LEU A 388 -12.95 20.58 29.20
N VAL A 389 -13.16 21.62 28.38
CA VAL A 389 -12.37 22.87 28.44
C VAL A 389 -12.50 23.53 29.82
N ASP A 390 -13.71 23.60 30.36
CA ASP A 390 -13.97 24.15 31.70
C ASP A 390 -13.29 23.31 32.80
N HIS A 391 -13.27 21.97 32.68
CA HIS A 391 -12.56 21.09 33.62
C HIS A 391 -11.05 21.31 33.56
N LEU A 392 -10.45 21.17 32.39
CA LEU A 392 -9.00 21.31 32.19
C LEU A 392 -8.48 22.69 32.61
N SER A 393 -9.28 23.74 32.41
CA SER A 393 -8.95 25.10 32.85
C SER A 393 -8.88 25.20 34.38
N ARG A 394 -9.89 24.68 35.11
CA ARG A 394 -9.88 24.70 36.59
C ARG A 394 -8.67 23.97 37.16
N GLU A 395 -8.36 22.79 36.64
CA GLU A 395 -7.27 21.93 37.12
C GLU A 395 -5.86 22.50 36.84
N THR A 396 -5.70 23.32 35.79
CA THR A 396 -4.41 23.96 35.45
C THR A 396 -4.19 25.31 36.13
N PHE A 397 -5.25 25.95 36.65
CA PHE A 397 -5.15 27.16 37.48
C PHE A 397 -5.14 26.88 38.98
N SER A 398 -5.45 25.66 39.44
CA SER A 398 -5.40 25.27 40.86
C SER A 398 -4.00 24.83 41.33
N SER A 399 -3.06 24.53 40.42
CA SER A 399 -1.69 24.13 40.77
C SER A 399 -0.83 25.35 41.18
N PRO A 400 -0.32 25.41 42.43
CA PRO A 400 0.45 26.57 42.92
C PRO A 400 1.91 26.60 42.45
N THR A 401 2.35 25.64 41.64
CA THR A 401 3.76 25.46 41.26
C THR A 401 3.97 25.56 39.75
N ARG A 402 3.87 26.77 39.20
CA ARG A 402 4.56 27.11 37.94
C ARG A 402 5.93 27.73 38.29
N PRO A 403 7.05 27.13 37.87
CA PRO A 403 8.29 27.87 37.74
C PRO A 403 8.08 29.04 36.77
N HIS A 404 8.58 30.22 37.10
CA HIS A 404 8.72 31.29 36.11
C HIS A 404 9.85 30.94 35.13
N PRO A 405 9.75 31.36 33.85
CA PRO A 405 10.80 31.17 32.84
C PRO A 405 12.04 32.05 33.09
#